data_AF-A0A7R9PMS0-F1
#
_entry.id   AF-A0A7R9PMS0-F1
#
_cell.length_a   1.000
_cell.length_b   1.000
_cell.length_c   1.000
_cell.angle_alpha   90.00
_cell.angle_beta   90.00
_cell.angle_gamma   90.00
#
_symmetry.space_group_name_H-M   'P 1'
#
loop_
_entity.id
_entity.type
_entity.pdbx_description
1 polymer ?
#
loop_
_entity_poly.entity_id
_entity_poly.type
_entity_poly.pdbx_seq_one_letter_code
_entity_poly.pdbx_strand_id
1 'polypeptide(L)'
;MLRVLCLGLTQYFNSGWNVYDFSVTLGTFLGVIILYMAPWFVYVVVLRPLRLLRLFKLKKRYRDVFGTLVLLTPLMCSTAIVMLVMYYFFSIIGMELFAGYDMRNCCVYAVMVSPWSRGYFMLFYLFTMVVLTIVVASVLEAFRFRIQYKRQTTKREEEKMLHEEVHLKWEEMQSWVQDFQLLERLRADLIVG
;
A
#
# COMPACT_ATOMS: atom_id res chain seq x y z
N MET A 1 16.88 16.93 -8.98
CA MET A 1 18.34 17.03 -8.76
C MET A 1 18.70 17.98 -7.61
N LEU A 2 18.13 19.19 -7.52
CA LEU A 2 18.35 20.12 -6.37
C LEU A 2 18.12 19.49 -4.98
N ARG A 3 17.08 18.67 -4.80
CA ARG A 3 16.81 17.99 -3.52
C ARG A 3 17.82 16.90 -3.13
N VAL A 4 18.51 16.30 -4.10
CA VAL A 4 19.51 15.24 -3.85
C VAL A 4 20.82 15.85 -3.37
N LEU A 5 21.17 17.02 -3.89
CA LEU A 5 22.39 17.74 -3.54
C LEU A 5 22.32 18.44 -2.16
N CYS A 6 21.13 18.85 -1.70
CA CYS A 6 20.97 19.58 -0.44
C CYS A 6 20.71 18.73 0.81
N LEU A 7 20.30 17.46 0.69
CA LEU A 7 19.85 16.63 1.82
C LEU A 7 20.75 15.41 2.12
N GLY A 8 21.79 15.17 1.32
CA GLY A 8 22.62 13.97 1.45
C GLY A 8 21.93 12.69 0.95
N LEU A 9 22.70 11.79 0.32
CA LEU A 9 22.17 10.55 -0.29
C LEU A 9 21.43 9.67 0.72
N THR A 10 21.96 9.52 1.93
CA THR A 10 21.38 8.68 3.00
C THR A 10 20.04 9.20 3.52
N GLN A 11 19.88 10.52 3.67
CA GLN A 11 18.61 11.12 4.10
C GLN A 11 17.57 11.15 2.95
N TYR A 12 18.02 11.20 1.70
CA TYR A 12 17.15 11.17 0.52
C TYR A 12 16.45 9.82 0.32
N PHE A 13 17.17 8.71 0.48
CA PHE A 13 16.60 7.35 0.33
C PHE A 13 15.67 6.93 1.46
N ASN A 14 15.74 7.59 2.63
CA ASN A 14 14.85 7.28 3.75
C ASN A 14 13.41 7.77 3.53
N SER A 15 13.19 8.69 2.57
CA SER A 15 11.85 9.14 2.19
C SER A 15 11.34 8.40 0.95
N GLY A 16 10.37 7.49 1.11
CA GLY A 16 9.82 6.70 0.00
C GLY A 16 9.26 7.52 -1.17
N TRP A 17 8.75 8.73 -0.88
CA TRP A 17 8.29 9.64 -1.93
C TRP A 17 9.43 10.22 -2.77
N ASN A 18 10.60 10.46 -2.18
CA ASN A 18 11.78 10.91 -2.92
C ASN A 18 12.33 9.81 -3.83
N VAL A 19 12.35 8.56 -3.36
CA VAL A 19 12.76 7.39 -4.16
C VAL A 19 11.86 7.20 -5.38
N TYR A 20 10.55 7.39 -5.23
CA TYR A 20 9.62 7.36 -6.36
C TYR A 20 9.89 8.47 -7.38
N ASP A 21 10.17 9.70 -6.93
CA ASP A 21 10.48 10.79 -7.88
C ASP A 21 11.79 10.54 -8.62
N PHE A 22 12.77 9.94 -7.95
CA PHE A 22 14.03 9.52 -8.57
C PHE A 22 13.81 8.43 -9.62
N SER A 23 13.02 7.39 -9.32
CA SER A 23 12.76 6.29 -10.27
C SER A 23 12.02 6.77 -11.53
N VAL A 24 11.01 7.64 -11.37
CA VAL A 24 10.30 8.24 -12.51
C VAL A 24 11.24 9.11 -13.35
N THR A 25 12.09 9.90 -12.70
CA THR A 25 13.07 10.73 -13.41
C THR A 25 14.05 9.87 -14.19
N LEU A 26 14.63 8.85 -13.54
CA LEU A 26 15.57 7.91 -14.15
C LEU A 26 14.95 7.14 -15.32
N GLY A 27 13.73 6.60 -15.15
CA GLY A 27 13.01 5.90 -16.21
C GLY A 27 12.77 6.78 -17.44
N THR A 28 12.55 8.09 -17.24
CA THR A 28 12.39 9.00 -18.37
C THR A 28 13.70 9.39 -19.04
N PHE A 29 14.81 9.45 -18.31
CA PHE A 29 16.13 9.62 -18.90
C PHE A 29 16.53 8.38 -19.71
N LEU A 30 16.37 7.19 -19.14
CA LEU A 30 16.59 5.93 -19.82
C LEU A 30 15.72 5.82 -21.08
N GLY A 31 14.45 6.25 -21.01
CA GLY A 31 13.58 6.23 -22.17
C GLY A 31 13.99 7.15 -23.31
N VAL A 32 14.61 8.29 -23.03
CA VAL A 32 15.16 9.16 -24.07
C VAL A 32 16.43 8.55 -24.68
N ILE A 33 17.29 7.96 -23.85
CA ILE A 33 18.52 7.29 -24.29
C ILE A 33 18.20 6.08 -25.18
N ILE A 34 17.23 5.26 -24.78
CA ILE A 34 16.81 4.07 -25.54
C ILE A 34 16.16 4.47 -26.86
N LEU A 35 15.32 5.52 -26.89
CA LEU A 35 14.71 5.99 -28.14
C LEU A 35 15.76 6.52 -29.13
N TYR A 36 16.86 7.09 -28.63
CA TYR A 36 17.97 7.55 -29.46
C TYR A 36 18.79 6.41 -30.06
N MET A 37 19.02 5.34 -29.28
CA MET A 37 19.81 4.18 -29.72
C MET A 37 19.01 3.16 -30.52
N ALA A 38 17.71 2.98 -30.23
CA ALA A 38 16.86 1.98 -30.83
C ALA A 38 15.40 2.49 -31.00
N PRO A 39 15.05 3.07 -32.16
CA PRO A 39 13.73 3.67 -32.38
C PRO A 39 12.57 2.65 -32.39
N TRP A 40 12.86 1.35 -32.53
CA TRP A 40 11.86 0.28 -32.47
C TRP A 40 11.29 0.06 -31.05
N PHE A 41 11.95 0.54 -30.00
CA PHE A 41 11.47 0.44 -28.61
C PHE A 41 10.49 1.58 -28.24
N VAL A 42 9.45 1.77 -29.05
CA VAL A 42 8.41 2.80 -28.84
C VAL A 42 7.66 2.61 -27.51
N TYR A 43 7.62 1.39 -26.98
CA TYR A 43 7.01 1.06 -25.68
C TYR A 43 7.54 1.90 -24.51
N VAL A 44 8.79 2.38 -24.57
CA VAL A 44 9.32 3.22 -23.47
C VAL A 44 8.67 4.61 -23.44
N VAL A 45 8.10 5.08 -24.55
CA VAL A 45 7.32 6.31 -24.61
C VAL A 45 5.97 6.16 -23.87
N VAL A 46 5.44 4.94 -23.76
CA VAL A 46 4.20 4.65 -22.99
C VAL A 46 4.39 4.88 -21.49
N LEU A 47 5.63 4.98 -20.99
CA LEU A 47 5.93 5.32 -19.60
C LEU A 47 5.80 6.83 -19.30
N ARG A 48 5.63 7.71 -20.29
CA ARG A 48 5.45 9.17 -20.10
C ARG A 48 4.33 9.53 -19.11
N PRO A 49 3.16 8.87 -19.09
CA PRO A 49 2.07 9.14 -18.15
C PRO A 49 2.42 8.80 -16.69
N LEU A 50 3.44 7.99 -16.40
CA LEU A 50 3.91 7.76 -15.02
C LEU A 50 4.34 9.06 -14.32
N ARG A 51 4.74 10.08 -15.08
CA ARG A 51 4.99 11.41 -14.53
C ARG A 51 3.75 12.05 -13.90
N LEU A 52 2.55 11.70 -14.38
CA LEU A 52 1.26 12.16 -13.83
C LEU A 52 0.96 11.51 -12.49
N LEU A 53 1.50 10.33 -12.17
CA LEU A 53 1.34 9.75 -10.83
C LEU A 53 1.93 10.66 -9.73
N ARG A 54 2.88 11.55 -10.07
CA ARG A 54 3.38 12.58 -9.16
C ARG A 54 2.28 13.54 -8.70
N LEU A 55 1.22 13.76 -9.49
CA LEU A 55 0.07 14.56 -9.06
C LEU A 55 -0.68 13.91 -7.88
N PHE A 56 -0.74 12.58 -7.79
CA PHE A 56 -1.39 11.92 -6.67
C PHE A 56 -0.69 12.20 -5.32
N LYS A 57 0.59 12.61 -5.33
CA LYS A 57 1.29 13.02 -4.10
C LYS A 57 0.82 14.35 -3.53
N LEU A 58 0.24 15.22 -4.35
CA LEU A 58 -0.20 16.57 -3.93
C LEU A 58 -1.41 16.49 -2.99
N LYS A 59 -2.29 15.51 -3.19
CA LYS A 59 -3.49 15.33 -2.38
C LYS A 59 -3.21 14.42 -1.19
N LYS A 60 -3.34 14.96 0.04
CA LYS A 60 -3.17 14.23 1.31
C LYS A 60 -3.93 12.90 1.35
N ARG A 61 -5.15 12.87 0.80
CA ARG A 61 -6.01 11.68 0.74
C ARG A 61 -5.36 10.50 -0.01
N TYR A 62 -4.72 10.76 -1.15
CA TYR A 62 -4.08 9.70 -1.94
C TYR A 62 -2.81 9.19 -1.28
N ARG A 63 -2.01 10.09 -0.68
CA ARG A 63 -0.81 9.67 0.06
C ARG A 63 -1.14 8.73 1.22
N ASP A 64 -2.22 9.02 1.95
CA ASP A 64 -2.68 8.14 3.03
C ASP A 64 -3.10 6.76 2.51
N VAL A 65 -3.82 6.70 1.39
CA VAL A 65 -4.27 5.44 0.77
C VAL A 65 -3.07 4.61 0.28
N PHE A 66 -2.13 5.23 -0.44
CA PHE A 66 -0.91 4.56 -0.90
C PHE A 66 -0.03 4.11 0.27
N GLY A 67 0.09 4.92 1.32
CA GLY A 67 0.82 4.55 2.54
C GLY A 67 0.21 3.33 3.22
N THR A 68 -1.13 3.28 3.34
CA THR A 68 -1.80 2.10 3.88
C THR A 68 -1.67 0.88 2.97
N LEU A 69 -1.72 1.06 1.65
CA LEU A 69 -1.52 -0.01 0.67
C LEU A 69 -0.14 -0.64 0.79
N VAL A 70 0.92 0.17 0.79
CA VAL A 70 2.31 -0.30 0.91
C VAL A 70 2.54 -1.02 2.24
N LEU A 71 1.94 -0.52 3.31
CA LEU A 71 2.04 -1.14 4.63
C LEU A 71 1.27 -2.47 4.74
N LEU A 72 0.17 -2.62 3.99
CA LEU A 72 -0.60 -3.87 3.89
C LEU A 72 -0.03 -4.86 2.85
N THR A 73 0.81 -4.37 1.94
CA THR A 73 1.44 -5.16 0.86
C THR A 73 2.14 -6.43 1.35
N PRO A 74 2.94 -6.45 2.44
CA PRO A 74 3.62 -7.68 2.86
C PRO A 74 2.64 -8.80 3.25
N LEU A 75 1.52 -8.45 3.88
CA LEU A 75 0.47 -9.40 4.24
C LEU A 75 -0.19 -9.98 2.98
N MET A 76 -0.57 -9.11 2.04
CA MET A 76 -1.19 -9.51 0.77
C MET A 76 -0.26 -10.36 -0.09
N CYS A 77 1.02 -10.01 -0.12
CA CYS A 77 2.04 -10.70 -0.91
C CYS A 77 2.21 -12.15 -0.43
N SER A 78 2.26 -12.37 0.89
CA SER A 78 2.34 -13.72 1.47
C SER A 78 1.18 -14.60 1.02
N THR A 79 -0.06 -14.10 1.14
CA THR A 79 -1.25 -14.84 0.66
C THR A 79 -1.19 -15.08 -0.85
N ALA A 80 -0.85 -14.07 -1.65
CA ALA A 80 -0.77 -14.20 -3.10
C ALA A 80 0.25 -15.25 -3.56
N ILE A 81 1.40 -15.34 -2.88
CA ILE A 81 2.44 -16.35 -3.18
C ILE A 81 1.89 -17.76 -2.95
N VAL A 82 1.20 -17.99 -1.83
CA VAL A 82 0.58 -19.30 -1.54
C VAL A 82 -0.44 -19.67 -2.63
N MET A 83 -1.25 -18.70 -3.08
CA MET A 83 -2.21 -18.94 -4.17
C MET A 83 -1.50 -19.28 -5.49
N LEU A 84 -0.42 -18.58 -5.81
CA LEU A 84 0.35 -18.82 -7.03
C LEU A 84 0.93 -20.23 -7.03
N VAL A 85 1.47 -20.69 -5.90
CA VAL A 85 1.97 -22.06 -5.73
C VAL A 85 0.85 -23.09 -5.94
N MET A 86 -0.35 -22.84 -5.41
CA MET A 86 -1.50 -23.71 -5.67
C MET A 86 -1.85 -23.78 -7.16
N TYR A 87 -1.93 -22.64 -7.85
CA TYR A 87 -2.19 -22.60 -9.29
C TYR A 87 -1.10 -23.28 -10.12
N TYR A 88 0.15 -23.25 -9.65
CA TYR A 88 1.25 -23.94 -10.29
C TYR A 88 1.05 -25.46 -10.31
N PHE A 89 0.60 -26.07 -9.20
CA PHE A 89 0.27 -27.50 -9.18
C PHE A 89 -0.86 -27.86 -10.14
N PHE A 90 -1.94 -27.07 -10.17
CA PHE A 90 -3.02 -27.26 -11.16
C PHE A 90 -2.48 -27.15 -12.59
N SER A 91 -1.59 -26.19 -12.86
CA SER A 91 -1.00 -26.01 -14.19
C SER A 91 -0.16 -27.21 -14.63
N ILE A 92 0.64 -27.80 -13.73
CA ILE A 92 1.41 -29.02 -14.04
C ILE A 92 0.46 -30.17 -14.38
N ILE A 93 -0.54 -30.42 -13.53
CA ILE A 93 -1.52 -31.49 -13.75
C ILE A 93 -2.25 -31.28 -15.09
N GLY A 94 -2.63 -30.03 -15.39
CA GLY A 94 -3.27 -29.68 -16.66
C GLY A 94 -2.36 -29.93 -17.87
N MET A 95 -1.09 -29.58 -17.81
CA MET A 95 -0.15 -29.86 -18.91
C MET A 95 -0.02 -31.36 -19.15
N GLU A 96 0.14 -32.18 -18.11
CA GLU A 96 0.24 -33.64 -18.27
C GLU A 96 -1.07 -34.26 -18.79
N LEU A 97 -2.22 -33.78 -18.32
CA LEU A 97 -3.52 -34.32 -18.72
C LEU A 97 -3.91 -33.93 -20.16
N PHE A 98 -3.47 -32.75 -20.62
CA PHE A 98 -3.90 -32.15 -21.88
C PHE A 98 -2.81 -32.04 -22.96
N ALA A 99 -1.56 -32.42 -22.68
CA ALA A 99 -0.44 -32.30 -23.64
C ALA A 99 -0.68 -33.01 -24.99
N GLY A 100 -1.42 -34.12 -24.99
CA GLY A 100 -1.72 -34.91 -26.19
C GLY A 100 -2.95 -34.46 -26.98
N TYR A 101 -3.69 -33.43 -26.53
CA TYR A 101 -4.96 -33.03 -27.14
C TYR A 101 -4.81 -31.73 -27.95
N ASP A 102 -5.17 -31.78 -29.24
CA ASP A 102 -5.10 -30.61 -30.12
C ASP A 102 -6.32 -29.69 -29.94
N MET A 103 -6.22 -28.70 -29.05
CA MET A 103 -7.33 -27.79 -28.73
C MET A 103 -7.62 -26.69 -29.79
N ARG A 104 -7.17 -26.87 -31.05
CA ARG A 104 -7.41 -25.89 -32.13
C ARG A 104 -8.89 -25.71 -32.50
N ASN A 105 -9.73 -26.75 -32.37
CA ASN A 105 -11.16 -26.70 -32.73
C ASN A 105 -12.06 -26.75 -31.48
N CYS A 106 -12.30 -25.59 -30.86
CA CYS A 106 -13.03 -25.41 -29.60
C CYS A 106 -14.40 -26.14 -29.54
N CYS A 107 -15.13 -26.22 -30.66
CA CYS A 107 -16.49 -26.79 -30.69
C CYS A 107 -16.57 -28.32 -30.61
N VAL A 108 -15.55 -29.05 -31.06
CA VAL A 108 -15.59 -30.53 -31.06
C VAL A 108 -15.14 -31.08 -29.71
N TYR A 109 -14.15 -30.44 -29.08
CA TYR A 109 -13.64 -30.88 -27.78
C TYR A 109 -14.62 -30.62 -26.65
N ALA A 110 -15.38 -29.51 -26.64
CA ALA A 110 -16.40 -29.27 -25.61
C ALA A 110 -17.47 -30.38 -25.51
N VAL A 111 -17.71 -31.12 -26.60
CA VAL A 111 -18.68 -32.22 -26.70
C VAL A 111 -18.02 -33.59 -26.46
N MET A 112 -16.76 -33.77 -26.86
CA MET A 112 -16.00 -35.04 -26.78
C MET A 112 -15.09 -35.17 -25.55
N VAL A 113 -14.93 -34.11 -24.76
CA VAL A 113 -14.11 -34.07 -23.55
C VAL A 113 -14.75 -34.97 -22.50
N SER A 114 -14.02 -36.04 -22.21
CA SER A 114 -14.28 -37.04 -21.16
C SER A 114 -14.83 -36.41 -19.86
N PRO A 115 -15.72 -37.11 -19.11
CA PRO A 115 -16.24 -36.64 -17.83
C PRO A 115 -15.14 -36.14 -16.87
N TRP A 116 -13.97 -36.77 -16.93
CA TRP A 116 -12.79 -36.44 -16.11
C TRP A 116 -12.25 -35.04 -16.36
N SER A 117 -12.11 -34.65 -17.62
CA SER A 117 -11.65 -33.32 -17.99
C SER A 117 -12.68 -32.23 -17.68
N ARG A 118 -13.98 -32.52 -17.81
CA ARG A 118 -15.03 -31.62 -17.29
C ARG A 118 -14.93 -31.45 -15.78
N GLY A 119 -14.69 -32.55 -15.06
CA GLY A 119 -14.44 -32.54 -13.62
C GLY A 119 -13.25 -31.65 -13.24
N TYR A 120 -12.13 -31.77 -13.95
CA TYR A 120 -10.96 -30.91 -13.76
C TYR A 120 -11.29 -29.42 -13.95
N PHE A 121 -11.96 -29.04 -15.05
CA PHE A 121 -12.34 -27.64 -15.31
C PHE A 121 -13.35 -27.11 -14.30
N MET A 122 -14.35 -27.91 -13.92
CA MET A 122 -15.33 -27.52 -12.89
C MET A 122 -14.66 -27.34 -11.52
N LEU A 123 -13.75 -28.24 -11.13
CA LEU A 123 -12.99 -28.14 -9.89
C LEU A 123 -12.09 -26.90 -9.91
N PHE A 124 -11.36 -26.67 -11.00
CA PHE A 124 -10.52 -25.49 -11.17
C PHE A 124 -11.34 -24.20 -11.11
N TYR A 125 -12.51 -24.16 -11.77
CA TYR A 125 -13.41 -23.01 -11.71
C TYR A 125 -13.90 -22.74 -10.28
N LEU A 126 -14.41 -23.77 -9.58
CA LEU A 126 -14.86 -23.61 -8.20
C LEU A 126 -13.71 -23.17 -7.29
N PHE A 127 -12.53 -23.77 -7.44
CA PHE A 127 -11.35 -23.39 -6.69
C PHE A 127 -10.96 -21.93 -6.96
N THR A 128 -10.84 -21.52 -8.23
CA THR A 128 -10.52 -20.13 -8.59
C THR A 128 -11.55 -19.14 -8.09
N MET A 129 -12.84 -19.49 -8.11
CA MET A 129 -13.91 -18.64 -7.58
C MET A 129 -13.77 -18.47 -6.06
N VAL A 130 -13.57 -19.55 -5.31
CA VAL A 130 -13.35 -19.51 -3.85
C VAL A 130 -12.06 -18.76 -3.50
N VAL A 131 -10.99 -18.99 -4.24
CA VAL A 131 -9.72 -18.28 -4.08
C VAL A 131 -9.90 -16.78 -4.30
N LEU A 132 -10.56 -16.40 -5.38
CA LEU A 132 -10.79 -14.99 -5.71
C LEU A 132 -11.62 -14.32 -4.62
N THR A 133 -12.65 -14.98 -4.09
CA THR A 133 -13.46 -14.41 -3.00
C THR A 133 -12.65 -14.26 -1.72
N ILE A 134 -11.78 -15.21 -1.37
CA ILE A 134 -10.88 -15.10 -0.22
C ILE A 134 -9.92 -13.91 -0.37
N VAL A 135 -9.32 -13.74 -1.56
CA VAL A 135 -8.40 -12.61 -1.82
C VAL A 135 -9.13 -11.28 -1.76
N VAL A 136 -10.32 -11.18 -2.37
CA VAL A 136 -11.12 -9.95 -2.30
C VAL A 136 -11.52 -9.66 -0.86
N ALA A 137 -11.93 -10.66 -0.09
CA ALA A 137 -12.30 -10.51 1.31
C ALA A 137 -11.10 -10.05 2.17
N SER A 138 -9.92 -10.67 2.03
CA SER A 138 -8.73 -10.30 2.79
C SER A 138 -8.28 -8.87 2.49
N VAL A 139 -8.36 -8.45 1.22
CA VAL A 139 -8.11 -7.07 0.79
C VAL A 139 -9.08 -6.10 1.45
N LEU A 140 -10.39 -6.38 1.37
CA LEU A 140 -11.41 -5.53 1.97
C LEU A 140 -11.28 -5.46 3.49
N GLU A 141 -10.96 -6.56 4.16
CA GLU A 141 -10.75 -6.62 5.60
C GLU A 141 -9.53 -5.80 6.02
N ALA A 142 -8.41 -5.93 5.31
CA ALA A 142 -7.22 -5.13 5.57
C ALA A 142 -7.47 -3.61 5.41
N PHE A 143 -8.21 -3.22 4.37
CA PHE A 143 -8.63 -1.83 4.18
C PHE A 143 -9.54 -1.36 5.31
N ARG A 144 -10.56 -2.16 5.67
CA ARG A 144 -11.47 -1.86 6.79
C ARG A 144 -10.70 -1.70 8.10
N PHE A 145 -9.79 -2.64 8.41
CA PHE A 145 -8.97 -2.60 9.61
C PHE A 145 -8.11 -1.34 9.66
N ARG A 146 -7.47 -0.94 8.55
CA ARG A 146 -6.69 0.32 8.50
C ARG A 146 -7.55 1.56 8.70
N ILE A 147 -8.72 1.62 8.08
CA ILE A 147 -9.65 2.75 8.23
C ILE A 147 -10.09 2.86 9.70
N GLN A 148 -10.47 1.74 10.32
CA GLN A 148 -10.89 1.69 11.72
C GLN A 148 -9.74 2.04 12.68
N TYR A 149 -8.58 1.42 12.49
CA TYR A 149 -7.40 1.66 13.30
C TYR A 149 -7.00 3.14 13.29
N LYS A 150 -6.93 3.76 12.10
CA LYS A 150 -6.61 5.20 11.98
C LYS A 150 -7.64 6.08 12.70
N ARG A 151 -8.93 5.76 12.59
CA ARG A 151 -9.99 6.51 13.28
C ARG A 151 -9.89 6.36 14.80
N GLN A 152 -9.52 5.17 15.27
CA GLN A 152 -9.38 4.88 16.70
C GLN A 152 -8.12 5.49 17.31
N THR A 153 -6.99 5.47 16.59
CA THR A 153 -5.76 6.15 17.05
C THR A 153 -5.94 7.65 17.10
N THR A 154 -6.57 8.27 16.09
CA THR A 154 -6.84 9.71 16.12
C THR A 154 -7.71 10.11 17.31
N LYS A 155 -8.80 9.37 17.57
CA LYS A 155 -9.64 9.62 18.76
C LYS A 155 -8.88 9.46 20.07
N ARG A 156 -8.08 8.40 20.20
CA ARG A 156 -7.29 8.14 21.42
C ARG A 156 -6.21 9.20 21.63
N GLU A 157 -5.58 9.70 20.57
CA GLU A 157 -4.61 10.80 20.65
C GLU A 157 -5.30 12.12 21.05
N GLU A 158 -6.49 12.41 20.51
CA GLU A 158 -7.31 13.56 20.93
C GLU A 158 -7.73 13.45 22.41
N GLU A 159 -8.18 12.27 22.86
CA GLU A 159 -8.52 12.02 24.27
C GLU A 159 -7.30 12.13 25.19
N LYS A 160 -6.12 11.63 24.78
CA LYS A 160 -4.89 11.80 25.55
C LYS A 160 -4.46 13.26 25.65
N MET A 161 -4.59 14.05 24.58
CA MET A 161 -4.30 15.48 24.64
C MET A 161 -5.28 16.25 25.55
N LEU A 162 -6.52 15.75 25.72
CA LEU A 162 -7.48 16.31 26.67
C LEU A 162 -7.18 15.91 28.13
N HIS A 163 -6.63 14.72 28.36
CA HIS A 163 -6.31 14.20 29.68
C HIS A 163 -4.86 14.44 30.13
N GLU A 164 -3.98 14.86 29.24
CA GLU A 164 -2.67 15.41 29.58
C GLU A 164 -2.87 16.83 30.13
N GLU A 165 -3.57 16.91 31.27
CA GLU A 165 -3.56 18.09 32.11
C GLU A 165 -2.13 18.32 32.58
N VAL A 166 -1.62 19.51 32.29
CA VAL A 166 -0.27 19.92 32.63
C VAL A 166 -0.17 19.96 34.15
N HIS A 167 0.49 18.95 34.74
CA HIS A 167 0.89 18.99 36.13
C HIS A 167 1.98 20.06 36.32
N LEU A 168 1.56 21.31 36.51
CA LEU A 168 2.42 22.41 36.90
C LEU A 168 2.81 22.22 38.37
N LYS A 169 4.10 21.95 38.62
CA LYS A 169 4.62 22.04 39.99
C LYS A 169 4.58 23.49 40.43
N TRP A 170 4.10 23.72 41.65
CA TRP A 170 4.02 25.06 42.24
C TRP A 170 5.37 25.81 42.24
N GLU A 171 6.47 25.07 42.38
CA GLU A 171 7.84 25.60 42.33
C GLU A 171 8.21 26.17 40.94
N GLU A 172 7.73 25.55 39.85
CA GLU A 172 7.94 26.08 38.50
C GLU A 172 7.10 27.35 38.30
N MET A 173 5.84 27.40 38.76
CA MET A 173 5.00 28.60 38.66
C MET A 173 5.61 29.82 39.36
N GLN A 174 6.23 29.64 40.55
CA GLN A 174 6.90 30.72 41.28
C GLN A 174 8.12 31.28 40.54
N SER A 175 8.80 30.47 39.74
CA SER A 175 9.98 30.93 38.97
C SER A 175 9.62 31.84 37.79
N TRP A 176 8.37 31.78 37.30
CA TRP A 176 7.90 32.54 36.14
C TRP A 176 7.09 33.80 36.50
N VAL A 177 6.47 33.84 37.69
CA VAL A 177 5.61 34.95 38.11
C VAL A 177 6.30 35.74 39.23
N GLN A 178 6.75 36.96 38.92
CA GLN A 178 7.39 37.87 39.89
C GLN A 178 6.39 38.60 40.80
N ASP A 179 5.10 38.62 40.44
CA ASP A 179 4.04 39.29 41.20
C ASP A 179 3.36 38.35 42.21
N PHE A 180 3.79 38.47 43.47
CA PHE A 180 3.34 37.63 44.59
C PHE A 180 1.80 37.71 44.84
N GLN A 181 1.20 38.88 44.67
CA GLN A 181 -0.24 39.11 44.93
C GLN A 181 -1.17 38.44 43.89
N LEU A 182 -0.68 38.20 42.67
CA LEU A 182 -1.47 37.61 41.58
C LEU A 182 -1.47 36.07 41.68
N LEU A 183 -0.35 35.51 42.15
CA LEU A 183 -0.18 34.10 42.53
C LEU A 183 -1.16 33.67 43.63
N GLU A 184 -1.35 34.50 44.66
CA GLU A 184 -2.26 34.19 45.78
C GLU A 184 -3.73 34.13 45.34
N ARG A 185 -4.12 34.93 44.33
CA ARG A 185 -5.48 34.90 43.75
C ARG A 185 -5.71 33.66 42.90
N LEU A 186 -4.76 33.30 42.05
CA LEU A 186 -4.81 32.06 41.24
C LEU A 186 -4.85 30.80 42.12
N ARG A 187 -4.21 30.83 43.29
CA ARG A 187 -4.24 29.72 44.27
C ARG A 187 -5.64 29.42 44.79
N ALA A 188 -6.50 30.43 44.91
CA ALA A 188 -7.89 30.25 45.33
C ALA A 188 -8.77 29.65 44.22
N ASP A 189 -8.43 29.91 42.95
CA ASP A 189 -9.16 29.41 41.78
C ASP A 189 -8.70 28.01 41.33
N LEU A 190 -7.48 27.58 41.70
CA LEU A 190 -6.86 26.30 41.30
C LEU A 190 -7.21 25.10 42.18
N ILE A 191 -8.22 25.20 43.06
CA ILE A 191 -8.77 24.01 43.72
C ILE A 191 -9.72 23.33 42.73
N VAL A 192 -9.17 22.43 41.92
CA VAL A 192 -9.95 21.50 41.10
C VAL A 192 -9.38 20.10 41.31
N GLY A 193 -10.26 19.18 41.74
CA GLY A 193 -10.24 17.74 41.47
C GLY A 193 -9.02 16.96 41.92
#